data_AF-A0A150PWE6-F1
#
_entry.id   AF-A0A150PWE6-F1
#
_cell.length_a   1.000
_cell.length_b   1.000
_cell.length_c   1.000
_cell.angle_alpha   90.00
_cell.angle_beta   90.00
_cell.angle_gamma   90.00
#
_symmetry.space_group_name_H-M   'P 1'
#
loop_
_entity.id
_entity.type
_entity.pdbx_description
1 polymer ?
#
loop_
_entity_poly.entity_id
_entity_poly.type
_entity_poly.pdbx_seq_one_letter_code
_entity_poly.pdbx_strand_id
1 'polypeptide(L)'
;MPKKQNNTHYDRWRDQAKAAAQTENPLKVPYDVALKEAGQVAGFFNEHWNPTDTLPGLRRVKARLPESTGEEIVSLVYAVQEAQTKLLLLVDPVVVDHGERARLVLDEIESALEFLLDDGVEEPADAQLTAIQEFHADIRQRSSALHQALSDYAGLADALKDRLAEVDEDFDVALITEAKELARALAAAPAAPPAADSEVKEATRIRNGLLRLLQEKMALVRKAAARVFQRNPEVL
;
A
#
# COMPACT_ATOMS: atom_id res chain seq x y z
N MET A 1 13.99 11.81 34.09
CA MET A 1 12.73 12.14 33.39
C MET A 1 12.37 10.97 32.47
N PRO A 2 11.26 10.26 32.68
CA PRO A 2 10.86 9.19 31.78
C PRO A 2 10.39 9.80 30.46
N LYS A 3 10.97 9.36 29.34
CA LYS A 3 10.48 9.70 27.99
C LYS A 3 9.04 9.23 27.90
N LYS A 4 8.10 10.14 27.63
CA LYS A 4 6.74 9.77 27.20
C LYS A 4 6.91 8.87 25.97
N GLN A 5 6.59 7.59 26.09
CA GLN A 5 6.42 6.73 24.92
C GLN A 5 5.26 7.32 24.13
N ASN A 6 5.56 7.93 22.98
CA ASN A 6 4.55 8.16 21.96
C ASN A 6 4.12 6.77 21.50
N ASN A 7 3.00 6.28 22.05
CA ASN A 7 2.51 4.95 21.77
C ASN A 7 1.94 4.96 20.35
N THR A 8 2.75 4.58 19.36
CA THR A 8 2.32 4.58 17.95
C THR A 8 1.29 3.45 17.71
N HIS A 9 0.58 3.51 16.59
CA HIS A 9 -0.31 2.42 16.20
C HIS A 9 0.47 1.10 16.08
N TYR A 10 1.70 1.14 15.58
CA TYR A 10 2.58 -0.04 15.56
C TYR A 10 2.82 -0.60 16.97
N ASP A 11 3.20 0.24 17.94
CA ASP A 11 3.48 -0.22 19.30
C ASP A 11 2.24 -0.82 19.98
N ARG A 12 1.04 -0.29 19.70
CA ARG A 12 -0.23 -0.85 20.17
C ARG A 12 -0.44 -2.31 19.74
N TRP A 13 -0.09 -2.65 18.50
CA TRP A 13 -0.39 -3.96 17.91
C TRP A 13 0.78 -4.92 17.90
N ARG A 14 2.00 -4.44 18.16
CA ARG A 14 3.25 -5.20 18.02
C ARG A 14 3.23 -6.55 18.73
N ASP A 15 2.78 -6.61 19.97
CA ASP A 15 2.81 -7.85 20.75
C ASP A 15 1.79 -8.88 20.22
N GLN A 16 0.61 -8.43 19.79
CA GLN A 16 -0.37 -9.29 19.13
C GLN A 16 0.14 -9.76 17.76
N ALA A 17 0.80 -8.87 17.01
CA ALA A 17 1.42 -9.22 15.74
C ALA A 17 2.56 -10.24 15.90
N LYS A 18 3.36 -10.15 16.98
CA LYS A 18 4.36 -11.15 17.33
C LYS A 18 3.73 -12.52 17.63
N ALA A 19 2.60 -12.54 18.34
CA ALA A 19 1.87 -13.78 18.60
C ALA A 19 1.23 -14.35 17.33
N ALA A 20 0.77 -13.49 16.42
CA ALA A 20 0.19 -13.83 15.13
C ALA A 20 1.23 -13.94 13.99
N ALA A 21 2.52 -13.92 14.32
CA ALA A 21 3.60 -13.77 13.35
C ALA A 21 3.60 -14.89 12.31
N GLN A 22 3.73 -14.50 11.04
CA GLN A 22 3.77 -15.43 9.91
C GLN A 22 5.04 -15.22 9.09
N THR A 23 5.60 -16.32 8.59
CA THR A 23 6.76 -16.25 7.69
C THR A 23 6.33 -15.79 6.30
N GLU A 24 5.17 -16.24 5.83
CA GLU A 24 4.63 -15.91 4.52
C GLU A 24 3.74 -14.66 4.56
N ASN A 25 3.68 -13.93 3.44
CA ASN A 25 2.79 -12.79 3.28
C ASN A 25 1.34 -13.30 3.17
N PRO A 26 0.43 -12.91 4.07
CA PRO A 26 -0.94 -13.41 4.07
C PRO A 26 -1.84 -12.76 3.01
N LEU A 27 -1.39 -11.70 2.34
CA LEU A 27 -2.15 -11.04 1.28
C LEU A 27 -2.21 -11.90 0.02
N LYS A 28 -3.38 -11.93 -0.62
CA LYS A 28 -3.61 -12.54 -1.94
C LYS A 28 -3.77 -11.51 -3.06
N VAL A 29 -3.70 -10.23 -2.69
CA VAL A 29 -3.86 -9.06 -3.55
C VAL A 29 -2.67 -8.12 -3.29
N PRO A 30 -2.41 -7.15 -4.18
CA PRO A 30 -1.41 -6.11 -3.94
C PRO A 30 -1.63 -5.36 -2.62
N TYR A 31 -0.55 -4.81 -2.07
CA TYR A 31 -0.53 -4.26 -0.72
C TYR A 31 -1.37 -2.99 -0.58
N ASP A 32 -1.23 -2.07 -1.53
CA ASP A 32 -2.02 -0.85 -1.71
C ASP A 32 -3.51 -1.16 -1.85
N VAL A 33 -3.88 -2.16 -2.67
CA VAL A 33 -5.27 -2.62 -2.83
C VAL A 33 -5.81 -3.12 -1.49
N ALA A 34 -5.05 -3.94 -0.76
CA ALA A 34 -5.47 -4.45 0.55
C ALA A 34 -5.70 -3.31 1.57
N LEU A 35 -4.86 -2.28 1.57
CA LEU A 35 -5.02 -1.13 2.47
C LEU A 35 -6.21 -0.24 2.08
N LYS A 36 -6.44 -0.03 0.78
CA LYS A 36 -7.62 0.68 0.27
C LYS A 36 -8.90 -0.06 0.66
N GLU A 37 -8.96 -1.37 0.44
CA GLU A 37 -10.08 -2.21 0.88
C GLU A 37 -10.30 -2.14 2.39
N ALA A 38 -9.23 -2.14 3.20
CA ALA A 38 -9.34 -1.99 4.64
C ALA A 38 -9.99 -0.65 5.04
N GLY A 39 -9.60 0.44 4.38
CA GLY A 39 -10.22 1.76 4.56
C GLY A 39 -11.71 1.76 4.22
N GLN A 40 -12.08 1.16 3.08
CA GLN A 40 -13.49 1.00 2.68
C GLN A 40 -14.30 0.20 3.70
N VAL A 41 -13.76 -0.93 4.19
CA VAL A 41 -14.42 -1.76 5.20
C VAL A 41 -14.62 -0.99 6.53
N ALA A 42 -13.65 -0.18 6.94
CA ALA A 42 -13.77 0.66 8.13
C ALA A 42 -14.82 1.77 7.93
N GLY A 43 -14.85 2.41 6.75
CA GLY A 43 -15.87 3.39 6.38
C GLY A 43 -17.27 2.80 6.42
N PHE A 44 -17.45 1.65 5.75
CA PHE A 44 -18.70 0.90 5.77
C PHE A 44 -19.15 0.56 7.21
N PHE A 45 -18.24 0.07 8.04
CA PHE A 45 -18.54 -0.27 9.44
C PHE A 45 -19.07 0.94 10.21
N ASN A 46 -18.41 2.10 10.08
CA ASN A 46 -18.78 3.32 10.79
C ASN A 46 -20.13 3.87 10.33
N GLU A 47 -20.37 3.87 9.02
CA GLU A 47 -21.63 4.32 8.42
C GLU A 47 -22.82 3.44 8.85
N HIS A 48 -22.62 2.13 8.91
CA HIS A 48 -23.69 1.16 9.13
C HIS A 48 -23.77 0.61 10.57
N TRP A 49 -23.08 1.24 11.53
CA TRP A 49 -23.08 0.77 12.91
C TRP A 49 -24.47 0.84 13.55
N ASN A 50 -25.10 2.02 13.52
CA ASN A 50 -26.43 2.23 14.08
C ASN A 50 -27.51 1.89 13.04
N PRO A 51 -28.68 1.38 13.46
CA PRO A 51 -29.81 1.20 12.56
C PRO A 51 -30.37 2.54 12.09
N THR A 52 -30.99 2.54 10.92
CA THR A 52 -31.82 3.64 10.40
C THR A 52 -33.29 3.22 10.39
N ASP A 53 -34.19 4.09 9.91
CA ASP A 53 -35.61 3.75 9.76
C ASP A 53 -35.86 2.60 8.77
N THR A 54 -34.96 2.40 7.82
CA THR A 54 -35.10 1.45 6.71
C THR A 54 -34.12 0.28 6.77
N LEU A 55 -32.98 0.43 7.47
CA LEU A 55 -31.91 -0.57 7.49
C LEU A 55 -31.54 -1.01 8.91
N PRO A 56 -31.27 -2.31 9.14
CA PRO A 56 -30.72 -2.77 10.40
C PRO A 56 -29.28 -2.26 10.59
N GLY A 57 -28.84 -2.06 11.83
CA GLY A 57 -27.45 -1.66 12.13
C GLY A 57 -26.57 -2.83 12.57
N LEU A 58 -25.26 -2.75 12.29
CA LEU A 58 -24.26 -3.71 12.75
C LEU A 58 -24.22 -3.85 14.28
N ARG A 59 -24.63 -2.81 15.02
CA ARG A 59 -24.77 -2.83 16.49
C ARG A 59 -25.60 -4.00 17.01
N ARG A 60 -26.52 -4.56 16.20
CA ARG A 60 -27.29 -5.77 16.54
C ARG A 60 -26.41 -6.98 16.86
N VAL A 61 -25.23 -7.09 16.24
CA VAL A 61 -24.28 -8.19 16.45
C VAL A 61 -23.09 -7.78 17.33
N LYS A 62 -23.22 -6.74 18.15
CA LYS A 62 -22.16 -6.20 19.02
C LYS A 62 -21.45 -7.22 19.92
N ALA A 63 -22.14 -8.31 20.27
CA ALA A 63 -21.55 -9.41 21.06
C ALA A 63 -20.46 -10.19 20.30
N ARG A 64 -20.46 -10.14 18.96
CA ARG A 64 -19.47 -10.78 18.08
C ARG A 64 -18.64 -9.77 17.27
N LEU A 65 -19.10 -8.53 17.16
CA LEU A 65 -18.43 -7.45 16.44
C LEU A 65 -18.39 -6.21 17.34
N PRO A 66 -17.30 -6.00 18.12
CA PRO A 66 -17.18 -4.85 19.01
C PRO A 66 -17.29 -3.51 18.29
N GLU A 67 -17.80 -2.49 18.97
CA GLU A 67 -17.92 -1.11 18.44
C GLU A 67 -16.56 -0.51 18.05
N SER A 68 -15.48 -0.93 18.72
CA SER A 68 -14.11 -0.51 18.40
C SER A 68 -13.56 -1.08 17.09
N THR A 69 -14.26 -2.00 16.41
CA THR A 69 -13.70 -2.73 15.26
C THR A 69 -13.30 -1.81 14.11
N GLY A 70 -14.10 -0.78 13.80
CA GLY A 70 -13.77 0.21 12.77
C GLY A 70 -12.47 0.96 13.08
N GLU A 71 -12.34 1.48 14.31
CA GLU A 71 -11.13 2.16 14.78
C GLU A 71 -9.91 1.22 14.82
N GLU A 72 -10.12 -0.04 15.18
CA GLU A 72 -9.06 -1.05 15.18
C GLU A 72 -8.55 -1.35 13.77
N ILE A 73 -9.43 -1.42 12.76
CA ILE A 73 -9.03 -1.59 11.36
C ILE A 73 -8.18 -0.40 10.90
N VAL A 74 -8.63 0.83 11.14
CA VAL A 74 -7.86 2.05 10.79
C VAL A 74 -6.52 2.06 11.52
N SER A 75 -6.50 1.75 12.81
CA SER A 75 -5.27 1.66 13.58
C SER A 75 -4.34 0.56 13.06
N LEU A 76 -4.85 -0.57 12.58
CA LEU A 76 -4.06 -1.63 11.98
C LEU A 76 -3.48 -1.22 10.62
N VAL A 77 -4.22 -0.45 9.81
CA VAL A 77 -3.69 0.13 8.55
C VAL A 77 -2.45 0.98 8.82
N TYR A 78 -2.52 1.91 9.78
CA TYR A 78 -1.36 2.73 10.16
C TYR A 78 -0.20 1.89 10.71
N ALA A 79 -0.49 0.87 11.54
CA ALA A 79 0.53 -0.02 12.08
C ALA A 79 1.23 -0.83 10.98
N VAL A 80 0.47 -1.31 10.00
CA VAL A 80 0.95 -2.05 8.82
C VAL A 80 1.83 -1.16 7.95
N GLN A 81 1.40 0.08 7.66
CA GLN A 81 2.22 1.07 6.95
C GLN A 81 3.55 1.34 7.68
N GLU A 82 3.51 1.61 8.99
CA GLU A 82 4.73 1.84 9.78
C GLU A 82 5.66 0.62 9.79
N ALA A 83 5.11 -0.60 9.90
CA ALA A 83 5.89 -1.84 9.85
C ALA A 83 6.54 -2.07 8.48
N GLN A 84 5.83 -1.77 7.40
CA GLN A 84 6.35 -1.87 6.04
C GLN A 84 7.46 -0.85 5.81
N THR A 85 7.29 0.39 6.25
CA THR A 85 8.36 1.40 6.21
C THR A 85 9.58 0.91 6.98
N LYS A 86 9.42 0.44 8.22
CA LYS A 86 10.54 -0.11 9.01
C LYS A 86 11.25 -1.26 8.31
N LEU A 87 10.51 -2.18 7.68
CA LEU A 87 11.09 -3.28 6.91
C LEU A 87 11.88 -2.78 5.71
N LEU A 88 11.33 -1.82 4.96
CA LEU A 88 12.01 -1.21 3.81
C LEU A 88 13.31 -0.53 4.24
N LEU A 89 13.34 0.14 5.39
CA LEU A 89 14.57 0.76 5.91
C LEU A 89 15.65 -0.25 6.33
N LEU A 90 15.27 -1.47 6.71
CA LEU A 90 16.22 -2.53 7.05
C LEU A 90 16.78 -3.20 5.81
N VAL A 91 15.91 -3.47 4.82
CA VAL A 91 16.29 -4.07 3.55
C VAL A 91 17.07 -3.09 2.69
N ASP A 92 16.75 -1.80 2.81
CA ASP A 92 17.32 -0.76 2.00
C ASP A 92 17.36 0.60 2.71
N PRO A 93 18.46 0.91 3.43
CA PRO A 93 18.53 2.09 4.27
C PRO A 93 18.60 3.41 3.49
N VAL A 94 18.81 3.37 2.17
CA VAL A 94 18.76 4.55 1.29
C VAL A 94 17.33 5.07 1.13
N VAL A 95 16.32 4.24 1.42
CA VAL A 95 14.89 4.55 1.25
C VAL A 95 14.39 5.71 2.13
N VAL A 96 15.10 6.08 3.21
CA VAL A 96 14.60 7.01 4.24
C VAL A 96 14.27 8.41 3.70
N ASP A 97 15.00 8.94 2.72
CA ASP A 97 14.87 10.36 2.33
C ASP A 97 14.15 10.58 0.98
N HIS A 98 14.30 9.63 0.04
CA HIS A 98 13.73 9.76 -1.30
C HIS A 98 12.79 8.60 -1.70
N GLY A 99 12.74 7.51 -0.93
CA GLY A 99 12.08 6.29 -1.37
C GLY A 99 10.55 6.34 -1.37
N GLU A 100 9.92 7.06 -0.44
CA GLU A 100 8.46 7.22 -0.44
C GLU A 100 8.00 8.11 -1.60
N ARG A 101 8.66 9.25 -1.81
CA ARG A 101 8.37 10.13 -2.95
C ARG A 101 8.70 9.46 -4.28
N ALA A 102 9.81 8.73 -4.37
CA ALA A 102 10.19 7.94 -5.55
C ALA A 102 9.13 6.90 -5.94
N ARG A 103 8.53 6.21 -4.96
CA ARG A 103 7.45 5.25 -5.25
C ARG A 103 6.19 5.94 -5.72
N LEU A 104 5.79 7.02 -5.06
CA LEU A 104 4.63 7.81 -5.49
C LEU A 104 4.81 8.31 -6.92
N VAL A 105 5.95 8.94 -7.22
CA VAL A 105 6.25 9.44 -8.57
C VAL A 105 6.28 8.31 -9.60
N LEU A 106 6.83 7.15 -9.25
CA LEU A 106 6.84 5.97 -10.11
C LEU A 106 5.40 5.47 -10.40
N ASP A 107 4.57 5.32 -9.37
CA ASP A 107 3.19 4.84 -9.50
C ASP A 107 2.35 5.80 -10.38
N GLU A 108 2.50 7.12 -10.21
CA GLU A 108 1.80 8.12 -11.03
C GLU A 108 2.24 8.05 -12.51
N ILE A 109 3.53 7.92 -12.78
CA ILE A 109 4.05 7.81 -14.15
C ILE A 109 3.63 6.49 -14.81
N GLU A 110 3.69 5.38 -14.06
CA GLU A 110 3.24 4.06 -14.55
C GLU A 110 1.75 4.10 -14.91
N SER A 111 0.91 4.61 -14.01
CA SER A 111 -0.53 4.71 -14.25
C SER A 111 -0.87 5.60 -15.46
N ALA A 112 -0.17 6.72 -15.63
CA ALA A 112 -0.40 7.62 -16.77
C ALA A 112 0.03 6.97 -18.10
N LEU A 113 1.14 6.23 -18.11
CA LEU A 113 1.60 5.48 -19.28
C LEU A 113 0.64 4.34 -19.64
N GLU A 114 0.17 3.57 -18.65
CA GLU A 114 -0.82 2.52 -18.86
C GLU A 114 -2.12 3.09 -19.44
N PHE A 115 -2.62 4.20 -18.87
CA PHE A 115 -3.84 4.84 -19.38
C PHE A 115 -3.69 5.37 -20.81
N LEU A 116 -2.54 5.98 -21.13
CA LEU A 116 -2.28 6.49 -22.48
C LEU A 116 -2.21 5.37 -23.52
N LEU A 117 -1.60 4.23 -23.17
CA LEU A 117 -1.28 3.15 -24.12
C LEU A 117 -2.37 2.07 -24.19
N ASP A 118 -3.21 1.91 -23.16
CA ASP A 118 -4.40 1.04 -23.19
C ASP A 118 -5.57 1.69 -23.96
N ASP A 119 -5.30 2.25 -25.15
CA ASP A 119 -6.28 2.87 -26.03
C ASP A 119 -6.88 1.90 -27.09
N GLY A 120 -6.39 0.66 -27.09
CA GLY A 120 -6.78 -0.40 -28.02
C GLY A 120 -6.04 -0.39 -29.37
N VAL A 121 -5.00 0.44 -29.52
CA VAL A 121 -4.12 0.49 -30.69
C VAL A 121 -2.74 -0.04 -30.33
N GLU A 122 -2.32 -1.12 -30.97
CA GLU A 122 -0.99 -1.69 -30.73
C GLU A 122 0.10 -0.88 -31.45
N GLU A 123 1.00 -0.28 -30.67
CA GLU A 123 2.14 0.52 -31.14
C GLU A 123 3.46 0.10 -30.45
N PRO A 124 4.63 0.56 -30.93
CA PRO A 124 5.91 0.17 -30.35
C PRO A 124 6.07 0.57 -28.87
N ALA A 125 5.35 1.60 -28.42
CA ALA A 125 5.38 2.05 -27.04
C ALA A 125 4.73 1.03 -26.08
N ASP A 126 3.71 0.29 -26.50
CA ASP A 126 3.10 -0.79 -25.72
C ASP A 126 4.10 -1.90 -25.42
N ALA A 127 4.83 -2.33 -26.45
CA ALA A 127 5.86 -3.35 -26.30
C ALA A 127 6.99 -2.88 -25.37
N GLN A 128 7.33 -1.59 -25.43
CA GLN A 128 8.34 -1.00 -24.55
C GLN A 128 7.85 -0.92 -23.09
N LEU A 129 6.61 -0.48 -22.85
CA LEU A 129 6.01 -0.46 -21.52
C LEU A 129 5.94 -1.88 -20.92
N THR A 130 5.48 -2.86 -21.72
CA THR A 130 5.41 -4.27 -21.31
C THR A 130 6.79 -4.79 -20.92
N ALA A 131 7.83 -4.51 -21.71
CA ALA A 131 9.19 -4.94 -21.40
C ALA A 131 9.74 -4.32 -20.10
N ILE A 132 9.42 -3.05 -19.85
CA ILE A 132 9.78 -2.36 -18.59
C ILE A 132 9.06 -3.03 -17.41
N GLN A 133 7.75 -3.28 -17.52
CA GLN A 133 6.96 -3.94 -16.48
C GLN A 133 7.46 -5.36 -16.17
N GLU A 134 7.76 -6.16 -17.19
CA GLU A 134 8.32 -7.51 -17.04
C GLU A 134 9.68 -7.48 -16.33
N PHE A 135 10.55 -6.54 -16.71
CA PHE A 135 11.87 -6.39 -16.09
C PHE A 135 11.77 -5.99 -14.61
N HIS A 136 10.77 -5.18 -14.24
CA HIS A 136 10.58 -4.65 -12.88
C HIS A 136 9.55 -5.43 -12.02
N ALA A 137 9.01 -6.54 -12.50
CA ALA A 137 7.95 -7.30 -11.82
C ALA A 137 8.29 -7.71 -10.37
N ASP A 138 9.57 -8.04 -10.11
CA ASP A 138 10.07 -8.50 -8.80
C ASP A 138 10.75 -7.39 -7.97
N ILE A 139 10.80 -6.16 -8.49
CA ILE A 139 11.74 -5.11 -8.06
C ILE A 139 11.15 -4.13 -7.03
N ARG A 140 9.82 -4.12 -6.84
CA ARG A 140 9.05 -3.11 -6.05
C ARG A 140 9.47 -2.87 -4.59
N GLN A 141 10.53 -3.49 -4.08
CA GLN A 141 10.98 -3.38 -2.68
C GLN A 141 12.46 -3.02 -2.46
N ARG A 142 13.31 -2.90 -3.49
CA ARG A 142 14.75 -2.57 -3.35
C ARG A 142 15.10 -1.23 -4.03
N SER A 143 15.81 -0.33 -3.36
CA SER A 143 16.19 1.01 -3.86
C SER A 143 17.15 0.98 -5.05
N SER A 144 18.07 0.01 -5.07
CA SER A 144 18.95 -0.22 -6.23
C SER A 144 18.16 -0.60 -7.48
N ALA A 145 16.96 -1.13 -7.30
CA ALA A 145 16.08 -1.48 -8.38
C ALA A 145 15.04 -0.35 -8.65
N LEU A 146 14.70 0.44 -7.62
CA LEU A 146 13.83 1.62 -7.71
C LEU A 146 14.44 2.75 -8.56
N HIS A 147 15.74 3.03 -8.46
CA HIS A 147 16.35 4.06 -9.29
C HIS A 147 16.33 3.68 -10.78
N GLN A 148 16.44 2.38 -11.08
CA GLN A 148 16.42 1.89 -12.45
C GLN A 148 15.01 1.92 -13.01
N ALA A 149 14.01 1.48 -12.23
CA ALA A 149 12.60 1.64 -12.56
C ALA A 149 12.24 3.10 -12.84
N LEU A 150 12.55 4.02 -11.93
CA LEU A 150 12.31 5.46 -12.15
C LEU A 150 12.96 5.98 -13.44
N SER A 151 14.20 5.56 -13.73
CA SER A 151 14.89 5.97 -14.95
C SER A 151 14.20 5.44 -16.22
N ASP A 152 13.76 4.17 -16.20
CA ASP A 152 13.16 3.52 -17.36
C ASP A 152 11.76 4.07 -17.67
N TYR A 153 10.89 4.13 -16.65
CA TYR A 153 9.54 4.70 -16.79
C TYR A 153 9.57 6.18 -17.13
N ALA A 154 10.43 6.99 -16.48
CA ALA A 154 10.57 8.40 -16.83
C ALA A 154 11.15 8.60 -18.24
N GLY A 155 11.98 7.67 -18.71
CA GLY A 155 12.49 7.69 -20.08
C GLY A 155 11.38 7.50 -21.12
N LEU A 156 10.48 6.54 -20.89
CA LEU A 156 9.32 6.32 -21.74
C LEU A 156 8.33 7.49 -21.66
N ALA A 157 8.01 7.95 -20.45
CA ALA A 157 7.11 9.09 -20.24
C ALA A 157 7.63 10.37 -20.90
N ASP A 158 8.94 10.63 -20.87
CA ASP A 158 9.54 11.79 -21.54
C ASP A 158 9.38 11.74 -23.06
N ALA A 159 9.47 10.56 -23.66
CA ALA A 159 9.26 10.36 -25.09
C ALA A 159 7.78 10.55 -25.50
N LEU A 160 6.84 10.34 -24.57
CA LEU A 160 5.39 10.45 -24.78
C LEU A 160 4.77 11.70 -24.13
N LYS A 161 5.60 12.61 -23.62
CA LYS A 161 5.18 13.72 -22.75
C LYS A 161 4.07 14.60 -23.33
N ASP A 162 4.15 14.91 -24.62
CA ASP A 162 3.13 15.76 -25.26
C ASP A 162 1.77 15.04 -25.35
N ARG A 163 1.79 13.72 -25.57
CA ARG A 163 0.58 12.88 -25.60
C ARG A 163 -0.02 12.69 -24.21
N LEU A 164 0.83 12.50 -23.20
CA LEU A 164 0.40 12.39 -21.79
C LEU A 164 -0.36 13.65 -21.37
N ALA A 165 0.17 14.83 -21.68
CA ALA A 165 -0.47 16.11 -21.35
C ALA A 165 -1.74 16.38 -22.18
N GLU A 166 -1.89 15.75 -23.35
CA GLU A 166 -3.10 15.88 -24.18
C GLU A 166 -4.24 14.98 -23.67
N VAL A 167 -3.90 13.79 -23.17
CA VAL A 167 -4.88 12.76 -22.77
C VAL A 167 -5.32 12.92 -21.30
N ASP A 168 -4.46 13.48 -20.44
CA ASP A 168 -4.75 13.77 -19.03
C ASP A 168 -4.33 15.21 -18.68
N GLU A 169 -5.30 16.12 -18.56
CA GLU A 169 -5.07 17.53 -18.21
C GLU A 169 -4.55 17.70 -16.76
N ASP A 170 -4.84 16.74 -15.88
CA ASP A 170 -4.41 16.76 -14.48
C ASP A 170 -3.02 16.14 -14.29
N PHE A 171 -2.44 15.51 -15.32
CA PHE A 171 -1.10 14.94 -15.24
C PHE A 171 -0.02 16.01 -15.11
N ASP A 172 0.66 16.06 -13.96
CA ASP A 172 1.78 16.97 -13.75
C ASP A 172 3.04 16.47 -14.46
N VAL A 173 3.29 17.03 -15.63
CA VAL A 173 4.47 16.76 -16.46
C VAL A 173 5.80 17.04 -15.72
N ALA A 174 5.82 17.83 -14.65
CA ALA A 174 7.02 18.03 -13.83
C ALA A 174 7.47 16.72 -13.13
N LEU A 175 6.55 15.78 -12.90
CA LEU A 175 6.85 14.46 -12.31
C LEU A 175 7.90 13.68 -13.12
N ILE A 176 7.94 13.83 -14.45
CA ILE A 176 8.95 13.19 -15.31
C ILE A 176 10.35 13.69 -14.96
N THR A 177 10.49 15.00 -14.69
CA THR A 177 11.77 15.59 -14.30
C THR A 177 12.14 15.17 -12.89
N GLU A 178 11.18 15.20 -11.98
CA GLU A 178 11.36 14.74 -10.61
C GLU A 178 11.78 13.27 -10.55
N ALA A 179 11.19 12.39 -11.35
CA ALA A 179 11.55 10.98 -11.43
C ALA A 179 13.03 10.78 -11.83
N LYS A 180 13.50 11.55 -12.82
CA LYS A 180 14.91 11.52 -13.25
C LYS A 180 15.85 12.04 -12.15
N GLU A 181 15.45 13.05 -11.40
CA GLU A 181 16.23 13.58 -10.27
C GLU A 181 16.29 12.57 -9.12
N LEU A 182 15.16 11.97 -8.76
CA LEU A 182 15.06 10.93 -7.74
C LEU A 182 15.87 9.69 -8.13
N ALA A 183 15.83 9.27 -9.40
CA ALA A 183 16.67 8.18 -9.90
C ALA A 183 18.17 8.48 -9.70
N ARG A 184 18.62 9.70 -10.02
CA ARG A 184 20.02 10.11 -9.80
C ARG A 184 20.39 10.16 -8.32
N ALA A 185 19.51 10.70 -7.49
CA ALA A 185 19.73 10.80 -6.05
C ALA A 185 19.85 9.41 -5.41
N LEU A 186 18.96 8.48 -5.78
CA LEU A 186 19.01 7.09 -5.33
C LEU A 186 20.25 6.34 -5.84
N ALA A 187 20.67 6.58 -7.09
CA ALA A 187 21.90 5.99 -7.64
C ALA A 187 23.19 6.52 -6.97
N ALA A 188 23.19 7.77 -6.53
CA ALA A 188 24.33 8.42 -5.87
C ALA A 188 24.40 8.15 -4.37
N ALA A 189 23.34 7.60 -3.78
CA ALA A 189 23.28 7.37 -2.35
C ALA A 189 24.28 6.26 -1.93
N PRO A 190 25.07 6.49 -0.87
CA PRO A 190 26.00 5.48 -0.38
C PRO A 190 25.22 4.25 0.10
N ALA A 191 25.59 3.08 -0.40
CA ALA A 191 25.03 1.81 0.06
C ALA A 191 25.34 1.65 1.55
N ALA A 192 24.32 1.83 2.39
CA ALA A 192 24.42 1.43 3.78
C ALA A 192 24.60 -0.10 3.84
N PRO A 193 25.40 -0.63 4.79
CA PRO A 193 25.51 -2.06 4.96
C PRO A 193 24.10 -2.65 5.22
N PRO A 194 23.75 -3.78 4.59
CA PRO A 194 22.44 -4.39 4.79
C PRO A 194 22.26 -4.73 6.27
N ALA A 195 21.03 -4.58 6.78
CA ALA A 195 20.71 -5.03 8.12
C ALA A 195 20.96 -6.55 8.24
N ALA A 196 21.15 -7.03 9.48
CA ALA A 196 21.36 -8.46 9.70
C ALA A 196 20.11 -9.26 9.26
N ASP A 197 20.30 -10.41 8.61
CA ASP A 197 19.21 -11.28 8.16
C ASP A 197 18.17 -11.60 9.25
N SER A 198 18.61 -11.69 10.52
CA SER A 198 17.73 -11.91 11.66
C SER A 198 16.76 -10.74 11.90
N GLU A 199 17.22 -9.51 11.71
CA GLU A 199 16.41 -8.29 11.89
C GLU A 199 15.37 -8.15 10.77
N VAL A 200 15.79 -8.39 9.52
CA VAL A 200 14.88 -8.41 8.36
C VAL A 200 13.80 -9.49 8.53
N LYS A 201 14.19 -10.69 8.99
CA LYS A 201 13.26 -11.79 9.26
C LYS A 201 12.28 -11.46 10.39
N GLU A 202 12.74 -10.86 11.49
CA GLU A 202 11.85 -10.45 12.59
C GLU A 202 10.87 -9.36 12.12
N ALA A 203 11.35 -8.32 11.43
CA ALA A 203 10.51 -7.25 10.91
C ALA A 203 9.47 -7.77 9.91
N THR A 204 9.85 -8.67 9.00
CA THR A 204 8.93 -9.33 8.06
C THR A 204 7.85 -10.10 8.81
N ARG A 205 8.22 -10.88 9.83
CA ARG A 205 7.27 -11.68 10.63
C ARG A 205 6.26 -10.82 11.36
N ILE A 206 6.70 -9.69 11.93
CA ILE A 206 5.81 -8.74 12.60
C ILE A 206 4.87 -8.08 11.59
N ARG A 207 5.38 -7.62 10.44
CA ARG A 207 4.57 -7.02 9.38
C ARG A 207 3.49 -8.00 8.89
N ASN A 208 3.84 -9.26 8.67
CA ASN A 208 2.89 -10.30 8.26
C ASN A 208 1.87 -10.63 9.37
N GLY A 209 2.28 -10.59 10.63
CA GLY A 209 1.37 -10.72 11.77
C GLY A 209 0.33 -9.59 11.83
N LEU A 210 0.75 -8.34 11.57
CA LEU A 210 -0.17 -7.20 11.48
C LEU A 210 -1.16 -7.34 10.32
N LEU A 211 -0.68 -7.76 9.13
CA LEU A 211 -1.54 -8.01 7.97
C LEU A 211 -2.58 -9.10 8.25
N ARG A 212 -2.20 -10.15 8.99
CA ARG A 212 -3.13 -11.20 9.41
C ARG A 212 -4.23 -10.63 10.30
N LEU A 213 -3.86 -9.85 11.32
CA LEU A 213 -4.82 -9.23 12.23
C LEU A 213 -5.79 -8.32 11.47
N LEU A 214 -5.28 -7.55 10.50
CA LEU A 214 -6.10 -6.70 9.64
C LEU A 214 -7.12 -7.53 8.85
N GLN A 215 -6.69 -8.59 8.17
CA GLN A 215 -7.57 -9.49 7.43
C GLN A 215 -8.62 -10.15 8.33
N GLU A 216 -8.27 -10.57 9.54
CA GLU A 216 -9.19 -11.17 10.50
C GLU A 216 -10.30 -10.19 10.90
N LYS A 217 -9.95 -8.92 11.14
CA LYS A 217 -10.92 -7.86 11.47
C LYS A 217 -11.82 -7.53 10.28
N MET A 218 -11.25 -7.39 9.07
CA MET A 218 -12.02 -7.16 7.85
C MET A 218 -13.00 -8.32 7.59
N ALA A 219 -12.54 -9.57 7.73
CA ALA A 219 -13.39 -10.75 7.57
C ALA A 219 -14.53 -10.80 8.60
N LEU A 220 -14.28 -10.34 9.83
CA LEU A 220 -15.31 -10.24 10.87
C LEU A 220 -16.41 -9.24 10.47
N VAL A 221 -16.03 -8.06 9.97
CA VAL A 221 -16.99 -7.05 9.48
C VAL A 221 -17.80 -7.60 8.30
N ARG A 222 -17.14 -8.18 7.29
CA ARG A 222 -17.84 -8.73 6.11
C ARG A 222 -18.83 -9.84 6.48
N LYS A 223 -18.46 -10.75 7.39
CA LYS A 223 -19.37 -11.80 7.90
C LYS A 223 -20.55 -11.22 8.68
N ALA A 224 -20.31 -10.20 9.49
CA ALA A 224 -21.37 -9.53 10.24
C ALA A 224 -22.32 -8.78 9.30
N ALA A 225 -21.80 -8.05 8.32
CA ALA A 225 -22.57 -7.34 7.31
C ALA A 225 -23.47 -8.29 6.53
N ALA A 226 -22.92 -9.39 6.00
CA ALA A 226 -23.68 -10.41 5.29
C ALA A 226 -24.84 -10.99 6.13
N ARG A 227 -24.65 -11.12 7.45
CA ARG A 227 -25.72 -11.60 8.36
C ARG A 227 -26.77 -10.52 8.66
N VAL A 228 -26.34 -9.29 8.91
CA VAL A 228 -27.23 -8.18 9.31
C VAL A 228 -28.07 -7.73 8.12
N PHE A 229 -27.46 -7.59 6.95
CA PHE A 229 -28.07 -7.13 5.71
C PHE A 229 -28.53 -8.26 4.79
N GLN A 230 -28.73 -9.49 5.30
CA GLN A 230 -29.18 -10.64 4.50
C GLN A 230 -30.53 -10.41 3.77
N ARG A 231 -31.32 -9.40 4.19
CA ARG A 231 -32.59 -8.99 3.56
C ARG A 231 -32.47 -7.69 2.75
N ASN A 232 -31.27 -7.10 2.71
CA ASN A 232 -30.91 -5.85 2.06
C ASN A 232 -29.54 -5.99 1.36
N PRO A 233 -29.39 -6.92 0.39
CA PRO A 233 -28.11 -7.19 -0.25
C PRO A 233 -27.54 -6.00 -1.04
N GLU A 234 -28.38 -5.05 -1.44
CA GLU A 234 -28.00 -3.80 -2.13
C GLU A 234 -27.07 -2.89 -1.33
N VAL A 235 -26.92 -3.14 -0.03
CA VAL A 235 -26.04 -2.41 0.88
C VAL A 235 -24.59 -2.94 0.85
N LEU A 236 -24.37 -4.17 0.39
CA LEU A 236 -23.07 -4.87 0.41
C LEU A 236 -22.25 -4.59 -0.85
#